data_AF-A0A8B7ZE82-F1
#
_entry.id   AF-A0A8B7ZE82-F1
#
_cell.length_a   1.000
_cell.length_b   1.000
_cell.length_c   1.000
_cell.angle_alpha   90.00
_cell.angle_beta   90.00
_cell.angle_gamma   90.00
#
_symmetry.space_group_name_H-M   'P 1'
#
loop_
_entity.id
_entity.type
_entity.pdbx_description
1 polymer ?
#
loop_
_entity_poly.entity_id
_entity_poly.type
_entity_poly.pdbx_seq_one_letter_code
_entity_poly.pdbx_strand_id
1 'polypeptide(L)'
;MVTVPDNEKPVFSWCPPSLSRDTSPGLGSTQVMWSDPIATDNSGVDPMIDCEPASGNQFSIGDKLVTCTAIDGAGNQEQCSFTVTIIDNEKPVFAWCPSSFSKEAPSGKDSLVITWSDPMATDNSGVNPTIDCQPASGNQFSIGDKLVTCTASDSAGNQEQCSFTVTIMGT
;
A
#
# COMPACT_ATOMS: atom_id res chain seq x y z
N MET A 1 59.06 -10.42 -11.72
CA MET A 1 58.19 -9.27 -12.04
C MET A 1 57.50 -8.89 -10.75
N VAL A 2 57.46 -7.60 -10.38
CA VAL A 2 56.73 -7.12 -9.20
C VAL A 2 55.38 -6.66 -9.71
N THR A 3 54.30 -7.34 -9.32
CA THR A 3 52.93 -6.86 -9.50
C THR A 3 52.59 -6.00 -8.30
N VAL A 4 52.28 -4.72 -8.52
CA VAL A 4 51.76 -3.85 -7.46
C VAL A 4 50.33 -4.29 -7.19
N PRO A 5 49.97 -4.62 -5.93
CA PRO A 5 48.58 -4.95 -5.59
C PRO A 5 47.73 -3.69 -5.70
N ASP A 6 46.58 -3.83 -6.35
CA ASP A 6 45.57 -2.81 -6.45
C ASP A 6 44.80 -2.69 -5.13
N ASN A 7 44.70 -1.46 -4.61
CA ASN A 7 43.95 -1.15 -3.38
C ASN A 7 42.98 0.01 -3.60
N GLU A 8 42.80 0.47 -4.84
CA GLU A 8 41.84 1.49 -5.18
C GLU A 8 40.45 0.86 -5.31
N LYS A 9 39.42 1.58 -4.86
CA LYS A 9 38.05 1.09 -4.98
C LYS A 9 37.46 1.45 -6.34
N PRO A 10 36.48 0.68 -6.83
CA PRO A 10 35.64 1.09 -7.93
C PRO A 10 34.99 2.46 -7.69
N VAL A 11 34.66 3.16 -8.77
CA VAL A 11 33.90 4.42 -8.73
C VAL A 11 32.65 4.29 -9.57
N PHE A 12 31.49 4.55 -8.97
CA PHE A 12 30.24 4.70 -9.71
C PHE A 12 30.26 6.01 -10.52
N SER A 13 30.24 5.89 -11.84
CA SER A 13 30.03 7.02 -12.75
C SER A 13 28.55 7.36 -12.92
N TRP A 14 27.67 6.38 -12.69
CA TRP A 14 26.22 6.56 -12.65
C TRP A 14 25.56 5.54 -11.72
N CYS A 15 24.59 6.00 -10.95
CA CYS A 15 23.72 5.17 -10.12
C CYS A 15 22.25 5.50 -10.45
N PRO A 16 21.33 4.52 -10.42
CA PRO A 16 19.91 4.80 -10.65
C PRO A 16 19.38 5.85 -9.67
N PRO A 17 18.53 6.79 -10.14
CA PRO A 17 17.84 7.70 -9.24
C PRO A 17 16.71 6.95 -8.49
N SER A 18 16.30 7.49 -7.34
CA SER A 18 15.08 7.02 -6.68
C SER A 18 13.86 7.16 -7.58
N LEU A 19 12.93 6.22 -7.48
CA LEU A 19 11.74 6.17 -8.33
C LEU A 19 10.51 5.76 -7.54
N SER A 20 9.33 6.12 -8.07
CA SER A 20 8.05 5.73 -7.50
C SER A 20 7.14 5.06 -8.54
N ARG A 21 6.37 4.08 -8.07
CA ARG A 21 5.36 3.36 -8.86
C ARG A 21 4.13 3.07 -8.03
N ASP A 22 2.98 3.00 -8.70
CA ASP A 22 1.76 2.50 -8.11
C ASP A 22 1.79 0.98 -8.03
N THR A 23 1.06 0.43 -7.07
CA THR A 23 0.70 -0.98 -7.04
C THR A 23 0.07 -1.43 -8.37
N SER A 24 0.25 -2.72 -8.71
CA SER A 24 -0.55 -3.31 -9.78
C SER A 24 -1.99 -3.50 -9.30
N PRO A 25 -3.01 -3.37 -10.18
CA PRO A 25 -4.42 -3.46 -9.77
C PRO A 25 -4.73 -4.72 -8.97
N GLY A 26 -5.38 -4.56 -7.82
CA GLY A 26 -5.75 -5.64 -6.91
C GLY A 26 -4.59 -6.31 -6.17
N LEU A 27 -3.35 -5.83 -6.30
CA LEU A 27 -2.17 -6.37 -5.63
C LEU A 27 -1.51 -5.32 -4.72
N GLY A 28 -0.96 -5.75 -3.58
CA GLY A 28 -0.19 -4.88 -2.66
C GLY A 28 1.27 -4.68 -3.10
N SER A 29 1.57 -4.90 -4.38
CA SER A 29 2.92 -4.86 -4.94
C SER A 29 2.92 -4.57 -6.44
N THR A 30 4.09 -4.24 -6.97
CA THR A 30 4.30 -4.06 -8.41
C THR A 30 5.72 -4.46 -8.80
N GLN A 31 5.90 -4.87 -10.05
CA GLN A 31 7.23 -5.15 -10.60
C GLN A 31 7.93 -3.84 -10.94
N VAL A 32 9.18 -3.69 -10.53
CA VAL A 32 9.97 -2.49 -10.81
C VAL A 32 11.23 -2.84 -11.57
N MET A 33 11.46 -2.15 -12.69
CA MET A 33 12.69 -2.24 -13.48
C MET A 33 13.40 -0.89 -13.54
N TRP A 34 14.72 -0.91 -13.47
CA TRP A 34 15.62 0.21 -13.69
C TRP A 34 16.81 -0.22 -14.53
N SER A 35 17.52 0.76 -15.11
CA SER A 35 18.77 0.52 -15.84
C SER A 35 19.91 0.19 -14.90
N ASP A 36 20.82 -0.70 -15.32
CA ASP A 36 21.95 -1.11 -14.51
C ASP A 36 22.90 0.08 -14.20
N PRO A 37 23.43 0.17 -12.97
CA PRO A 37 24.44 1.17 -12.60
C PRO A 37 25.71 1.02 -13.44
N ILE A 38 26.51 2.09 -13.50
CA ILE A 38 27.78 2.10 -14.23
C ILE A 38 28.90 2.44 -13.24
N ALA A 39 29.85 1.52 -13.09
CA ALA A 39 31.07 1.71 -12.31
C ALA A 39 32.30 1.38 -13.14
N THR A 40 33.41 2.03 -12.81
CA THR A 40 34.72 1.84 -13.45
C THR A 40 35.80 1.73 -12.40
N ASP A 41 36.93 1.12 -12.74
CA ASP A 41 38.07 0.97 -11.86
C ASP A 41 39.39 1.34 -12.55
N ASN A 42 40.43 1.68 -11.77
CA ASN A 42 41.74 2.09 -12.31
C ASN A 42 42.54 0.91 -12.92
N SER A 43 42.17 -0.35 -12.62
CA SER A 43 42.75 -1.54 -13.21
C SER A 43 42.48 -1.70 -14.71
N GLY A 44 41.47 -0.97 -15.24
CA GLY A 44 41.05 -1.05 -16.64
C GLY A 44 40.14 -2.22 -16.98
N VAL A 45 39.71 -2.98 -15.96
CA VAL A 45 38.64 -4.00 -16.06
C VAL A 45 37.41 -3.47 -15.35
N ASP A 46 36.25 -3.58 -15.98
CA ASP A 46 35.00 -3.14 -15.36
C ASP A 46 34.68 -4.00 -14.12
N PRO A 47 34.31 -3.37 -12.99
CA PRO A 47 33.94 -4.09 -11.78
C PRO A 47 32.65 -4.88 -11.98
N MET A 48 32.52 -6.00 -11.27
CA MET A 48 31.25 -6.73 -11.18
C MET A 48 30.28 -5.92 -10.31
N ILE A 49 29.05 -5.73 -10.77
CA ILE A 49 28.02 -5.00 -10.02
C ILE A 49 26.84 -5.92 -9.71
N ASP A 50 26.40 -5.91 -8.46
CA ASP A 50 25.19 -6.58 -7.99
C ASP A 50 24.32 -5.62 -7.18
N CYS A 51 23.00 -5.67 -7.36
CA CYS A 51 22.05 -4.79 -6.69
C CYS A 51 21.01 -5.60 -5.92
N GLU A 52 20.80 -5.26 -4.66
CA GLU A 52 19.81 -5.91 -3.81
C GLU A 52 18.82 -4.90 -3.21
N PRO A 53 17.50 -5.08 -3.41
CA PRO A 53 16.85 -6.06 -4.30
C PRO A 53 17.14 -5.84 -5.80
N ALA A 54 17.10 -6.92 -6.59
CA ALA A 54 17.43 -6.90 -8.01
C ALA A 54 16.35 -6.19 -8.88
N SER A 55 16.80 -5.64 -10.01
CA SER A 55 15.92 -5.07 -11.04
C SER A 55 14.98 -6.15 -11.58
N GLY A 56 13.70 -5.82 -11.74
CA GLY A 56 12.66 -6.75 -12.15
C GLY A 56 12.03 -7.54 -11.01
N ASN A 57 12.42 -7.32 -9.75
CA ASN A 57 11.73 -7.91 -8.60
C ASN A 57 10.37 -7.24 -8.34
N GLN A 58 9.53 -7.93 -7.55
CA GLN A 58 8.32 -7.37 -6.98
C GLN A 58 8.67 -6.53 -5.75
N PHE A 59 8.11 -5.33 -5.67
CA PHE A 59 8.22 -4.43 -4.53
C PHE A 59 6.82 -4.23 -3.94
N SER A 60 6.68 -4.42 -2.63
CA SER A 60 5.46 -4.14 -1.88
C SER A 60 5.32 -2.66 -1.55
N ILE A 61 4.10 -2.22 -1.21
CA ILE A 61 3.79 -0.87 -0.73
C ILE A 61 4.82 -0.39 0.30
N GLY A 62 5.25 0.87 0.15
CA GLY A 62 6.23 1.54 1.00
C GLY A 62 7.57 1.77 0.31
N ASP A 63 8.54 2.23 1.10
CA ASP A 63 9.88 2.54 0.65
C ASP A 63 10.82 1.33 0.81
N LYS A 64 11.56 1.02 -0.24
CA LYS A 64 12.62 0.02 -0.22
C LYS A 64 13.93 0.62 -0.73
N LEU A 65 14.96 0.58 0.11
CA LEU A 65 16.32 0.91 -0.29
C LEU A 65 16.88 -0.23 -1.16
N VAL A 66 17.37 0.12 -2.34
CA VAL A 66 18.19 -0.74 -3.20
C VAL A 66 19.64 -0.32 -3.03
N THR A 67 20.51 -1.27 -2.74
CA THR A 67 21.96 -1.04 -2.65
C THR A 67 22.67 -1.83 -3.74
N CYS A 68 23.43 -1.12 -4.57
CA CYS A 68 24.29 -1.71 -5.58
C CYS A 68 25.74 -1.71 -5.09
N THR A 69 26.41 -2.87 -5.15
CA THR A 69 27.81 -3.05 -4.77
C THR A 69 28.64 -3.35 -6.00
N ALA A 70 29.65 -2.53 -6.28
CA ALA A 70 30.65 -2.78 -7.30
C ALA A 70 31.89 -3.43 -6.66
N ILE A 71 32.41 -4.50 -7.25
CA ILE A 71 33.58 -5.25 -6.79
C ILE A 71 34.59 -5.36 -7.95
N ASP A 72 35.80 -4.84 -7.77
CA ASP A 72 36.87 -4.99 -8.77
C ASP A 72 37.53 -6.38 -8.72
N GLY A 73 38.51 -6.61 -9.61
CA GLY A 73 39.25 -7.87 -9.68
C GLY A 73 40.21 -8.13 -8.51
N ALA A 74 40.55 -7.11 -7.72
CA ALA A 74 41.35 -7.22 -6.50
C ALA A 74 40.49 -7.44 -5.24
N GLY A 75 39.17 -7.28 -5.38
CA GLY A 75 38.18 -7.45 -4.32
C GLY A 75 37.85 -6.16 -3.56
N ASN A 76 38.29 -4.98 -4.01
CA ASN A 76 37.86 -3.72 -3.39
C ASN A 76 36.42 -3.40 -3.79
N GLN A 77 35.69 -2.75 -2.87
CA GLN A 77 34.25 -2.53 -3.00
C GLN A 77 33.84 -1.08 -2.78
N GLU A 78 32.88 -0.65 -3.58
CA GLU A 78 32.16 0.60 -3.43
C GLU A 78 30.66 0.38 -3.57
N GLN A 79 29.85 1.24 -2.96
CA GLN A 79 28.40 1.14 -2.99
C GLN A 79 27.71 2.41 -3.46
N CYS A 80 26.60 2.24 -4.14
CA CYS A 80 25.63 3.30 -4.39
C CYS A 80 24.23 2.80 -4.05
N SER A 81 23.31 3.70 -3.69
CA SER A 81 21.96 3.32 -3.30
C SER A 81 20.91 4.32 -3.76
N PHE A 82 19.69 3.82 -3.91
CA PHE A 82 18.51 4.59 -4.27
C PHE A 82 17.25 3.96 -3.68
N THR A 83 16.16 4.71 -3.62
CA THR A 83 14.90 4.25 -3.04
C THR A 83 13.88 3.94 -4.12
N VAL A 84 13.22 2.79 -3.99
CA VAL A 84 12.00 2.44 -4.72
C VAL A 84 10.80 2.65 -3.79
N THR A 85 9.88 3.54 -4.17
CA THR A 85 8.67 3.85 -3.41
C THR A 85 7.44 3.29 -4.12
N ILE A 86 6.75 2.34 -3.48
CA ILE A 86 5.49 1.79 -3.98
C ILE A 86 4.32 2.45 -3.27
N ILE A 87 3.43 3.07 -4.06
CA ILE A 87 2.28 3.83 -3.57
C ILE A 87 1.01 3.02 -3.79
N ASP A 88 0.13 3.05 -2.80
CA ASP A 88 -1.22 2.52 -2.94
C ASP A 88 -2.22 3.63 -3.25
N ASN A 89 -2.87 3.54 -4.41
CA ASN A 89 -3.87 4.48 -4.90
C ASN A 89 -5.21 3.79 -5.20
N GLU A 90 -5.32 2.49 -4.92
CA GLU A 90 -6.56 1.76 -5.10
C GLU A 90 -7.45 1.93 -3.87
N LYS A 91 -8.76 2.03 -4.07
CA LYS A 91 -9.69 2.21 -2.96
C LYS A 91 -10.07 0.86 -2.36
N PRO A 92 -10.47 0.85 -1.08
CA PRO A 92 -11.17 -0.29 -0.49
C PRO A 92 -12.36 -0.77 -1.33
N VAL A 93 -12.63 -2.07 -1.27
CA VAL A 93 -13.81 -2.71 -1.86
C VAL A 93 -14.66 -3.31 -0.74
N PHE A 94 -15.93 -2.92 -0.66
CA PHE A 94 -16.89 -3.58 0.23
C PHE A 94 -17.22 -4.99 -0.27
N ALA A 95 -16.75 -6.01 0.44
CA ALA A 95 -17.15 -7.40 0.24
C ALA A 95 -18.61 -7.63 0.68
N TRP A 96 -19.06 -6.88 1.69
CA TRP A 96 -20.44 -6.89 2.15
C TRP A 96 -20.83 -5.57 2.83
N CYS A 97 -22.05 -5.11 2.57
CA CYS A 97 -22.66 -3.95 3.24
C CYS A 97 -24.09 -4.34 3.67
N PRO A 98 -24.59 -3.84 4.81
CA PRO A 98 -25.97 -4.10 5.22
C PRO A 98 -26.97 -3.71 4.13
N SER A 99 -28.04 -4.49 3.98
CA SER A 99 -29.17 -4.11 3.14
C SER A 99 -30.13 -3.23 3.93
N SER A 100 -30.89 -2.40 3.23
CA SER A 100 -31.96 -1.60 3.87
C SER A 100 -32.98 -2.50 4.58
N PHE A 101 -33.46 -2.07 5.74
CA PHE A 101 -34.42 -2.83 6.54
C PHE A 101 -35.36 -1.93 7.33
N SER A 102 -36.49 -2.50 7.77
CA SER A 102 -37.48 -1.82 8.58
C SER A 102 -37.66 -2.47 9.95
N LYS A 103 -38.01 -1.64 10.94
CA LYS A 103 -38.41 -2.07 12.29
C LYS A 103 -39.60 -1.23 12.77
N GLU A 104 -40.46 -1.84 13.57
CA GLU A 104 -41.55 -1.13 14.22
C GLU A 104 -41.11 -0.64 15.60
N ALA A 105 -41.38 0.64 15.90
CA ALA A 105 -41.20 1.17 17.24
C ALA A 105 -42.25 0.56 18.20
N PRO A 106 -41.93 0.29 19.47
CA PRO A 106 -42.94 -0.14 20.45
C PRO A 106 -44.06 0.88 20.60
N SER A 107 -45.28 0.43 20.92
CA SER A 107 -46.44 1.33 21.06
C SER A 107 -46.18 2.47 22.06
N GLY A 108 -46.46 3.70 21.63
CA GLY A 108 -46.21 4.91 22.40
C GLY A 108 -44.74 5.37 22.43
N LYS A 109 -43.86 4.76 21.64
CA LYS A 109 -42.48 5.22 21.41
C LYS A 109 -42.35 5.84 20.02
N ASP A 110 -41.53 6.87 19.92
CA ASP A 110 -41.21 7.59 18.69
C ASP A 110 -39.87 7.15 18.07
N SER A 111 -39.22 6.16 18.69
CA SER A 111 -37.85 5.79 18.40
C SER A 111 -37.48 4.40 18.93
N LEU A 112 -36.45 3.81 18.34
CA LEU A 112 -35.95 2.47 18.66
C LEU A 112 -34.40 2.46 18.58
N VAL A 113 -33.74 1.74 19.49
CA VAL A 113 -32.30 1.45 19.36
C VAL A 113 -32.11 0.39 18.28
N ILE A 114 -31.28 0.68 17.30
CA ILE A 114 -31.07 -0.18 16.15
C ILE A 114 -29.63 -0.68 16.11
N THR A 115 -29.47 -1.99 15.92
CA THR A 115 -28.18 -2.63 15.68
C THR A 115 -28.21 -3.38 14.35
N TRP A 116 -27.05 -3.46 13.71
CA TRP A 116 -26.78 -4.28 12.52
C TRP A 116 -25.39 -4.91 12.65
N SER A 117 -25.14 -5.92 11.81
CA SER A 117 -23.80 -6.51 11.65
C SER A 117 -22.89 -5.54 10.91
N ASP A 118 -21.64 -5.44 11.35
CA ASP A 118 -20.67 -4.54 10.74
C ASP A 118 -20.40 -4.90 9.27
N PRO A 119 -20.28 -3.90 8.38
CA PRO A 119 -19.87 -4.14 6.99
C PRO A 119 -18.48 -4.77 6.90
N MET A 120 -18.19 -5.39 5.76
CA MET A 120 -16.90 -6.00 5.47
C MET A 120 -16.30 -5.36 4.23
N ALA A 121 -15.06 -4.88 4.33
CA ALA A 121 -14.28 -4.36 3.21
C ALA A 121 -12.90 -5.02 3.17
N THR A 122 -12.32 -5.06 1.97
CA THR A 122 -10.97 -5.55 1.69
C THR A 122 -10.23 -4.53 0.83
N ASP A 123 -8.91 -4.65 0.77
CA ASP A 123 -8.05 -3.73 0.04
C ASP A 123 -6.87 -4.48 -0.58
N ASN A 124 -6.31 -3.97 -1.67
CA ASN A 124 -5.18 -4.57 -2.38
C ASN A 124 -3.91 -4.63 -1.53
N SER A 125 -3.75 -3.73 -0.54
CA SER A 125 -2.64 -3.78 0.42
C SER A 125 -2.60 -5.06 1.26
N GLY A 126 -3.71 -5.80 1.34
CA GLY A 126 -3.87 -6.98 2.19
C GLY A 126 -4.13 -6.65 3.66
N VAL A 127 -4.21 -5.37 4.02
CA VAL A 127 -4.63 -4.90 5.35
C VAL A 127 -6.12 -4.58 5.30
N ASN A 128 -6.89 -5.05 6.28
CA ASN A 128 -8.32 -4.74 6.34
C ASN A 128 -8.53 -3.23 6.54
N PRO A 129 -9.36 -2.57 5.71
CA PRO A 129 -9.75 -1.18 5.90
C PRO A 129 -10.44 -0.96 7.24
N THR A 130 -10.25 0.24 7.79
CA THR A 130 -11.08 0.75 8.90
C THR A 130 -12.44 1.17 8.35
N ILE A 131 -13.53 0.87 9.06
CA ILE A 131 -14.88 1.25 8.62
C ILE A 131 -15.58 2.05 9.72
N ASP A 132 -16.13 3.21 9.34
CA ASP A 132 -16.98 4.03 10.20
C ASP A 132 -18.35 4.23 9.55
N CYS A 133 -19.43 4.00 10.31
CA CYS A 133 -20.81 4.13 9.84
C CYS A 133 -21.54 5.22 10.59
N GLN A 134 -22.17 6.15 9.87
CA GLN A 134 -22.96 7.23 10.46
C GLN A 134 -24.39 7.26 9.90
N PRO A 135 -25.43 7.24 10.76
CA PRO A 135 -25.37 7.06 12.22
C PRO A 135 -24.85 5.67 12.64
N ALA A 136 -24.19 5.58 13.79
CA ALA A 136 -23.58 4.33 14.28
C ALA A 136 -24.59 3.26 14.73
N SER A 137 -24.18 1.99 14.61
CA SER A 137 -24.92 0.83 15.16
C SER A 137 -25.03 0.97 16.67
N GLY A 138 -26.21 0.66 17.22
CA GLY A 138 -26.53 0.85 18.63
C GLY A 138 -27.08 2.24 18.98
N ASN A 139 -27.17 3.16 18.01
CA ASN A 139 -27.84 4.44 18.24
C ASN A 139 -29.37 4.31 18.23
N GLN A 140 -30.03 5.34 18.76
CA GLN A 140 -31.48 5.49 18.74
C GLN A 140 -31.92 6.17 17.44
N PHE A 141 -32.85 5.53 16.71
CA PHE A 141 -33.40 6.00 15.45
C PHE A 141 -34.87 6.38 15.68
N SER A 142 -35.25 7.60 15.27
CA SER A 142 -36.65 8.04 15.31
C SER A 142 -37.46 7.51 14.13
N ILE A 143 -38.79 7.50 14.26
CA ILE A 143 -39.74 7.14 13.19
C ILE A 143 -39.37 7.86 11.87
N GLY A 144 -39.43 7.12 10.78
CA GLY A 144 -39.07 7.53 9.43
C GLY A 144 -37.82 6.83 8.90
N ASP A 145 -37.40 7.25 7.71
CA ASP A 145 -36.22 6.72 7.04
C ASP A 145 -34.95 7.43 7.51
N LYS A 146 -33.91 6.65 7.80
CA LYS A 146 -32.57 7.14 8.11
C LYS A 146 -31.56 6.46 7.18
N LEU A 147 -30.86 7.27 6.39
CA LEU A 147 -29.74 6.80 5.59
C LEU A 147 -28.52 6.62 6.50
N VAL A 148 -27.98 5.41 6.54
CA VAL A 148 -26.69 5.10 7.14
C VAL A 148 -25.66 5.06 6.02
N THR A 149 -24.56 5.81 6.16
CA THR A 149 -23.42 5.77 5.25
C THR A 149 -22.21 5.22 5.99
N CYS A 150 -21.63 4.16 5.46
CA CYS A 150 -20.40 3.56 5.95
C CYS A 150 -19.24 3.94 5.03
N THR A 151 -18.15 4.44 5.59
CA THR A 151 -16.92 4.79 4.87
C THR A 151 -15.81 3.82 5.27
N ALA A 152 -15.28 3.08 4.30
CA ALA A 152 -14.06 2.29 4.46
C ALA A 152 -12.84 3.16 4.11
N SER A 153 -11.80 3.14 4.95
CA SER A 153 -10.52 3.82 4.73
C SER A 153 -9.36 2.83 4.89
N ASP A 154 -8.50 2.74 3.87
CA ASP A 154 -7.25 1.96 3.94
C ASP A 154 -6.13 2.73 4.67
N SER A 155 -4.93 2.14 4.74
CA SER A 155 -3.76 2.76 5.36
C SER A 155 -3.08 3.85 4.52
N ALA A 156 -3.36 3.91 3.22
CA ALA A 156 -2.85 4.94 2.32
C ALA A 156 -3.76 6.19 2.28
N GLY A 157 -4.95 6.10 2.87
CA GLY A 157 -5.95 7.15 2.92
C GLY A 157 -6.97 7.10 1.79
N ASN A 158 -7.02 6.03 0.98
CA ASN A 158 -8.06 5.88 -0.02
C ASN A 158 -9.37 5.44 0.65
N GLN A 159 -10.48 5.92 0.09
CA GLN A 159 -11.80 5.74 0.70
C GLN A 159 -12.85 5.28 -0.30
N GLU A 160 -13.73 4.41 0.17
CA GLU A 160 -14.93 3.97 -0.53
C GLU A 160 -16.14 3.98 0.42
N GLN A 161 -17.34 4.14 -0.13
CA GLN A 161 -18.57 4.24 0.66
C GLN A 161 -19.61 3.20 0.24
N CYS A 162 -20.35 2.72 1.23
CA CYS A 162 -21.60 1.99 1.01
C CYS A 162 -22.70 2.59 1.89
N SER A 163 -23.96 2.46 1.49
CA SER A 163 -25.08 3.02 2.24
C SER A 163 -26.31 2.13 2.22
N PHE A 164 -27.11 2.25 3.27
CA PHE A 164 -28.38 1.54 3.43
C PHE A 164 -29.36 2.36 4.24
N THR A 165 -30.65 2.08 4.10
CA THR A 165 -31.72 2.81 4.79
C THR A 165 -32.31 1.98 5.91
N VAL A 166 -32.43 2.58 7.09
CA VAL A 166 -33.17 2.05 8.23
C VAL A 166 -34.51 2.78 8.32
N THR A 167 -35.61 2.04 8.17
CA THR A 167 -36.96 2.59 8.27
C THR A 167 -37.58 2.23 9.62
N ILE A 168 -37.88 3.23 10.45
CA ILE A 168 -38.62 3.03 11.70
C ILE A 168 -40.09 3.37 11.46
N MET A 169 -40.95 2.37 11.55
CA MET A 169 -42.39 2.54 11.40
C MET A 169 -43.03 2.85 12.76
N GLY A 170 -43.95 3.82 12.78
CA GLY A 170 -44.80 4.07 13.94
C GLY A 170 -45.96 3.07 13.99
N THR A 171 -46.42 2.78 15.20
CA THR A 171 -47.70 2.07 15.45
C THR A 171 -48.84 3.03 15.69
#